data_AF-R7HGP2-F1
#
_entry.id   AF-R7HGP2-F1
#
_cell.length_a   1.000
_cell.length_b   1.000
_cell.length_c   1.000
_cell.angle_alpha   90.00
_cell.angle_beta   90.00
_cell.angle_gamma   90.00
#
_symmetry.space_group_name_H-M   'P 1'
#
loop_
_entity.id
_entity.type
_entity.pdbx_description
1 polymer ?
#
loop_
_entity_poly.entity_id
_entity_poly.type
_entity_poly.pdbx_seq_one_letter_code
_entity_poly.pdbx_strand_id
1 'polypeptide(L)'
;MTKAYKFTYIFLGIMIAVLLTFLVLWCTKSYTVTFDTDGAQTYEAISIRPAQKIELPPTPVKEGYTFEGWYYDDKKFDQNTLIFDNITLKAKWKSIME
;
A
#
# COMPACT_ATOMS: atom_id res chain seq x y z
N MET A 1 8.52 51.51 -0.33
CA MET A 1 7.64 50.40 0.10
C MET A 1 7.48 49.28 -0.93
N THR A 2 8.35 49.17 -1.95
CA THR A 2 8.15 48.23 -3.07
C THR A 2 9.05 46.98 -3.08
N LYS A 3 10.13 46.98 -2.29
CA LYS A 3 11.05 45.83 -2.24
C LYS A 3 10.51 44.64 -1.43
N ALA A 4 9.71 44.91 -0.38
CA ALA A 4 9.17 43.89 0.50
C ALA A 4 8.17 42.96 -0.22
N TYR A 5 7.27 43.50 -1.06
CA TYR A 5 6.32 42.66 -1.80
C TYR A 5 7.02 41.74 -2.80
N LYS A 6 8.07 42.22 -3.50
CA LYS A 6 8.83 41.40 -4.45
C LYS A 6 9.47 40.21 -3.76
N PHE A 7 10.00 40.41 -2.55
CA PHE A 7 10.56 39.34 -1.75
C PHE A 7 9.50 38.32 -1.31
N THR A 8 8.33 38.78 -0.85
CA THR A 8 7.23 37.89 -0.48
C THR A 8 6.71 37.07 -1.67
N TYR A 9 6.59 37.64 -2.87
CA TYR A 9 6.16 36.90 -4.06
C TYR A 9 7.21 35.91 -4.56
N ILE A 10 8.50 36.24 -4.47
CA ILE A 10 9.58 35.30 -4.80
C ILE A 10 9.57 34.14 -3.80
N PHE A 11 9.47 34.42 -2.50
CA PHE A 11 9.41 33.38 -1.47
C PHE A 11 8.14 32.53 -1.58
N LEU A 12 6.99 33.15 -1.85
CA LEU A 12 5.73 32.45 -2.10
C LEU A 12 5.81 31.57 -3.35
N GLY A 13 6.42 32.06 -4.44
CA GLY A 13 6.65 31.29 -5.66
C GLY A 13 7.55 30.09 -5.44
N ILE A 14 8.64 30.24 -4.66
CA ILE A 14 9.52 29.14 -4.28
C ILE A 14 8.77 28.14 -3.38
N MET A 15 8.00 28.62 -2.40
CA MET A 15 7.21 27.76 -1.51
C MET A 15 6.14 26.96 -2.28
N ILE A 16 5.46 27.59 -3.24
CA ILE A 16 4.51 26.90 -4.13
C ILE A 16 5.24 25.90 -5.04
N ALA A 17 6.39 26.26 -5.60
CA ALA A 17 7.19 25.34 -6.41
C ALA A 17 7.65 24.12 -5.59
N VAL A 18 8.10 24.32 -4.34
CA VAL A 18 8.47 23.24 -3.41
C VAL A 18 7.26 22.39 -3.04
N LEU A 19 6.09 22.99 -2.82
CA LEU A 19 4.86 22.27 -2.53
C LEU A 19 4.41 21.43 -3.74
N LEU A 20 4.50 21.98 -4.96
CA LEU A 20 4.15 21.28 -6.19
C LEU A 20 5.12 20.13 -6.49
N THR A 21 6.43 20.32 -6.31
CA THR A 21 7.40 19.22 -6.48
C THR A 21 7.18 18.12 -5.44
N PHE A 22 6.90 18.48 -4.19
CA PHE A 22 6.57 17.52 -3.14
C PHE A 22 5.27 16.76 -3.43
N LEU A 23 4.23 17.43 -3.92
CA LEU A 23 2.98 16.79 -4.37
C LEU A 23 3.21 15.81 -5.53
N VAL A 24 4.02 16.20 -6.51
CA VAL A 24 4.37 15.34 -7.66
C VAL A 24 5.14 14.10 -7.18
N LEU A 25 6.12 14.28 -6.29
CA LEU A 25 6.89 13.17 -5.71
C LEU A 25 6.02 12.21 -4.90
N TRP A 26 4.97 12.70 -4.25
CA TRP A 26 4.02 11.86 -3.54
C TRP A 26 3.11 11.09 -4.51
N CYS A 27 2.66 11.73 -5.60
CA CYS A 27 1.77 11.11 -6.59
C CYS A 27 2.45 9.98 -7.39
N THR A 28 3.78 9.99 -7.48
CA THR A 28 4.56 8.98 -8.22
C THR A 28 4.98 7.78 -7.38
N LYS A 29 4.84 7.83 -6.05
CA LYS A 29 5.13 6.69 -5.18
C LYS A 29 4.05 5.62 -5.40
N SER A 30 4.48 4.39 -5.60
CA SER A 30 3.61 3.22 -5.59
C SER A 30 4.27 2.11 -4.79
N TYR A 31 3.44 1.26 -4.21
CA TYR A 31 3.85 0.10 -3.45
C TYR A 31 3.25 -1.16 -4.05
N THR A 32 4.02 -2.23 -4.02
CA THR A 32 3.63 -3.53 -4.53
C THR A 32 3.21 -4.42 -3.38
N VAL A 33 2.01 -4.99 -3.49
CA VAL A 33 1.49 -5.99 -2.57
C VAL A 33 1.47 -7.34 -3.28
N THR A 34 2.23 -8.27 -2.74
CA THR A 34 2.31 -9.65 -3.23
C THR A 34 1.53 -10.59 -2.33
N PHE A 35 1.06 -11.69 -2.88
CA PHE A 35 0.26 -12.68 -2.17
C PHE A 35 0.97 -14.03 -2.20
N ASP A 36 1.27 -14.57 -1.03
CA ASP A 36 1.84 -15.89 -0.85
C ASP A 36 0.78 -16.81 -0.24
N THR A 37 0.30 -17.77 -1.02
CA THR A 37 -0.73 -18.73 -0.59
C THR A 37 -0.17 -20.04 -0.07
N ASP A 38 1.16 -20.15 0.12
CA ASP A 38 1.84 -21.41 0.43
C ASP A 38 1.57 -22.47 -0.66
N GLY A 39 1.74 -22.05 -1.92
CA GLY A 39 1.65 -22.90 -3.11
C GLY A 39 0.23 -23.30 -3.56
N ALA A 40 -0.83 -22.84 -2.89
CA ALA A 40 -2.20 -23.20 -3.24
C ALA A 40 -2.71 -22.53 -4.52
N GLN A 41 -2.48 -21.21 -4.66
CA GLN A 41 -2.93 -20.42 -5.80
C GLN A 41 -2.04 -19.19 -6.01
N THR A 42 -1.72 -18.86 -7.27
CA THR A 42 -0.97 -17.65 -7.60
C THR A 42 -1.93 -16.49 -7.86
N TYR A 43 -1.64 -15.32 -7.29
CA TYR A 43 -2.33 -14.07 -7.60
C TYR A 43 -1.34 -13.08 -8.21
N GLU A 44 -1.86 -12.23 -9.10
CA GLU A 44 -1.12 -11.07 -9.59
C GLU A 44 -0.81 -10.11 -8.44
N ALA A 45 0.38 -9.51 -8.48
CA ALA A 45 0.75 -8.47 -7.53
C ALA A 45 -0.07 -7.21 -7.79
N ILE A 46 -0.52 -6.55 -6.72
CA ILE A 46 -1.30 -5.32 -6.81
C ILE A 46 -0.38 -4.13 -6.57
N SER A 47 -0.41 -3.16 -7.47
CA SER A 47 0.27 -1.87 -7.31
C SER A 47 -0.71 -0.85 -6.77
N ILE A 48 -0.41 -0.27 -5.61
CA ILE A 48 -1.27 0.71 -4.93
C ILE A 48 -0.50 2.01 -4.69
N ARG A 49 -1.22 3.13 -4.68
CA ARG A 49 -0.64 4.42 -4.27
C ARG A 49 -0.54 4.47 -2.74
N PRO A 50 0.37 5.30 -2.17
CA PRO A 50 0.42 5.57 -0.75
C PRO A 50 -0.96 5.94 -0.19
N ALA A 51 -1.24 5.47 1.02
CA ALA A 51 -2.48 5.76 1.75
C ALA A 51 -3.78 5.38 1.02
N GLN A 52 -3.72 4.42 0.08
CA GLN A 52 -4.91 3.76 -0.47
C GLN A 52 -5.19 2.45 0.25
N LYS A 53 -6.48 2.07 0.28
CA LYS A 53 -6.91 0.73 0.69
C LYS A 53 -6.62 -0.25 -0.43
N ILE A 54 -6.26 -1.48 -0.06
CA ILE A 54 -6.11 -2.57 -1.01
C ILE A 54 -7.45 -3.28 -1.24
N GLU A 55 -7.73 -3.65 -2.48
CA GLU A 55 -8.77 -4.61 -2.82
C GLU A 55 -8.15 -6.00 -2.83
N LEU A 56 -8.53 -6.85 -1.87
CA LEU A 56 -7.99 -8.20 -1.77
C LEU A 56 -8.52 -9.08 -2.90
N PRO A 57 -7.72 -10.03 -3.41
CA PRO A 57 -8.18 -10.99 -4.40
C PRO A 57 -9.22 -11.95 -3.81
N PRO A 58 -9.92 -12.75 -4.66
CA PRO A 58 -10.81 -13.80 -4.19
C PRO A 58 -10.10 -14.74 -3.21
N THR A 59 -10.81 -15.23 -2.20
CA THR A 59 -10.24 -16.11 -1.18
C THR A 59 -9.60 -17.36 -1.80
N PRO A 60 -8.34 -17.70 -1.46
CA PRO A 60 -7.68 -18.89 -2.00
C PRO A 60 -8.31 -20.17 -1.44
N VAL A 61 -8.17 -21.26 -2.20
CA VAL A 61 -8.64 -22.59 -1.81
C VAL A 61 -7.45 -23.54 -1.74
N LYS A 62 -7.36 -24.29 -0.63
CA LYS A 62 -6.33 -25.32 -0.41
C LYS A 62 -7.04 -26.58 0.12
N GLU A 63 -6.96 -27.69 -0.61
CA GLU A 63 -7.65 -28.93 -0.25
C GLU A 63 -7.24 -29.42 1.15
N GLY A 64 -8.23 -29.75 1.99
CA GLY A 64 -7.99 -30.17 3.38
C GLY A 64 -7.73 -29.03 4.37
N TYR A 65 -7.76 -27.77 3.94
CA TYR A 65 -7.54 -26.60 4.79
C TYR A 65 -8.67 -25.56 4.67
N THR A 66 -8.89 -24.81 5.75
CA THR A 66 -9.73 -23.61 5.79
C THR A 66 -8.85 -22.37 5.82
N PHE A 67 -9.14 -21.40 4.95
CA PHE A 67 -8.44 -20.10 4.95
C PHE A 67 -8.83 -19.26 6.19
N GLU A 68 -7.86 -18.89 7.02
CA GLU A 68 -8.09 -18.08 8.23
C GLU A 68 -7.94 -16.57 8.00
N GLY A 69 -7.31 -16.18 6.89
CA GLY A 69 -7.05 -14.79 6.54
C GLY A 69 -5.67 -14.56 5.93
N TRP A 70 -5.49 -13.34 5.44
CA TRP A 70 -4.19 -12.81 5.06
C TRP A 70 -3.46 -12.28 6.29
N TYR A 71 -2.16 -12.53 6.36
CA TYR A 71 -1.29 -12.08 7.44
C TYR A 71 -0.11 -11.32 6.86
N TYR A 72 0.26 -10.24 7.53
CA TYR A 72 1.52 -9.54 7.31
C TYR A 72 2.40 -9.80 8.54
N ASP A 73 3.53 -10.45 8.31
CA ASP A 73 4.33 -11.09 9.36
C ASP A 73 3.44 -12.02 10.23
N ASP A 74 3.33 -11.74 11.52
CA ASP A 74 2.54 -12.52 12.48
C ASP A 74 1.15 -11.92 12.77
N LYS A 75 0.78 -10.82 12.10
CA LYS A 75 -0.48 -10.10 12.36
C LYS A 75 -1.47 -10.32 11.24
N LYS A 76 -2.73 -10.59 11.61
CA LYS A 76 -3.83 -10.66 10.65
C LYS A 76 -3.99 -9.31 9.99
N PHE A 77 -3.96 -9.31 8.66
CA PHE A 77 -4.05 -8.10 7.86
C PHE A 77 -5.50 -7.57 7.85
N ASP A 78 -5.65 -6.29 8.17
CA ASP A 78 -6.92 -5.56 8.01
C ASP A 78 -6.86 -4.79 6.69
N GLN A 79 -7.88 -4.98 5.83
CA GLN A 79 -8.01 -4.30 4.55
C GLN A 79 -8.09 -2.76 4.67
N ASN A 80 -8.41 -2.24 5.85
CA ASN A 80 -8.40 -0.80 6.14
C ASN A 80 -7.01 -0.25 6.49
N THR A 81 -5.99 -1.12 6.59
CA THR A 81 -4.62 -0.70 6.87
C THR A 81 -4.05 0.07 5.68
N LEU A 82 -3.50 1.26 5.96
CA LEU A 82 -2.80 2.04 4.96
C LEU A 82 -1.41 1.46 4.72
N ILE A 83 -1.04 1.31 3.45
CA ILE A 83 0.22 0.74 3.04
C ILE A 83 1.17 1.86 2.59
N PHE A 84 2.38 1.82 3.15
CA PHE A 84 3.44 2.80 2.91
C PHE A 84 4.75 2.16 2.43
N ASP A 85 4.75 0.85 2.18
CA ASP A 85 5.90 0.08 1.71
C ASP A 85 5.44 -1.14 0.91
N ASN A 86 6.35 -1.79 0.20
CA ASN A 86 6.08 -3.06 -0.45
C ASN A 86 5.88 -4.14 0.61
N ILE A 87 4.78 -4.89 0.53
CA ILE A 87 4.45 -5.92 1.51
C ILE A 87 4.10 -7.24 0.82
N THR A 88 4.31 -8.33 1.55
CA THR A 88 3.89 -9.68 1.15
C THR A 88 2.84 -10.17 2.15
N LEU A 89 1.63 -10.41 1.67
CA LEU A 89 0.55 -11.00 2.46
C LEU A 89 0.59 -12.52 2.35
N LYS A 90 0.77 -13.19 3.49
CA LYS A 90 0.81 -14.65 3.59
C LYS A 90 -0.56 -15.19 3.97
N ALA A 91 -1.04 -16.20 3.25
CA ALA A 91 -2.24 -16.92 3.61
C ALA A 91 -1.98 -17.79 4.83
N LYS A 92 -2.85 -17.69 5.84
CA LYS A 92 -2.87 -18.61 6.97
C LYS A 92 -3.98 -19.63 6.81
N TRP A 93 -3.67 -20.87 7.13
CA TRP A 93 -4.51 -22.03 6.89
C TRP A 93 -4.73 -22.81 8.18
N LYS A 94 -5.95 -23.31 8.39
CA LYS A 94 -6.30 -24.25 9.45
C LYS A 94 -6.62 -25.60 8.83
N SER A 95 -5.96 -26.67 9.28
CA SER A 95 -6.28 -28.04 8.82
C SER A 95 -7.72 -28.39 9.21
N ILE A 96 -8.47 -29.00 8.30
CA ILE A 96 -9.83 -29.49 8.55
C ILE A 96 -9.78 -30.88 9.21
N MET A 97 -8.68 -31.61 9.05
CA MET A 97 -8.52 -33.00 9.48
C MET A 97 -7.87 -33.17 10.86
N GLU A 98 -8.05 -32.20 11.76
CA GLU A 98 -7.57 -32.31 13.15
C GLU A 98 -8.46 -33.24 13.99
#